data_AF-A0A8R1IE54-F1
#
_entry.id   AF-A0A8R1IE54-F1
#
_cell.length_a   1.000
_cell.length_b   1.000
_cell.length_c   1.000
_cell.angle_alpha   90.00
_cell.angle_beta   90.00
_cell.angle_gamma   90.00
#
_symmetry.space_group_name_H-M   'P 1'
#
loop_
_entity.id
_entity.type
_entity.pdbx_description
1 polymer ?
#
loop_
_entity_poly.entity_id
_entity_poly.type
_entity_poly.pdbx_seq_one_letter_code
_entity_poly.pdbx_strand_id
1 'polypeptide(L)'
;MLETWRDVDVTLNSANTYSYTRVPTTFGKYIEEKMKPQNLEMLGNETLYLFGDIDQKIWKPLLEKYRQPEWELPGHSAALSFGIAGAGTGVPFHFHGPGFAEVIHGSKLWFLYPYEQRPKWNPDKTTLE
;
A
#
# COMPACT_ATOMS: atom_id res chain seq x y z
N MET A 1 0.44 3.39 17.37
CA MET A 1 -0.48 3.22 16.23
C MET A 1 -1.78 2.61 16.71
N LEU A 2 -1.81 1.33 17.11
CA LEU A 2 -3.03 0.65 17.56
C LEU A 2 -3.79 1.39 18.66
N GLU A 3 -3.13 1.78 19.75
CA GLU A 3 -3.81 2.46 20.89
C GLU A 3 -4.58 3.72 20.48
N THR A 4 -4.09 4.47 19.49
CA THR A 4 -4.69 5.73 19.05
C THR A 4 -5.70 5.55 17.94
N TRP A 5 -5.44 4.61 17.01
CA TRP A 5 -6.18 4.52 15.75
C TRP A 5 -7.08 3.29 15.67
N ARG A 6 -7.18 2.46 16.73
CA ARG A 6 -7.90 1.16 16.74
C ARG A 6 -9.27 1.21 16.07
N ASP A 7 -10.08 2.19 16.43
CA ASP A 7 -11.49 2.26 16.02
C ASP A 7 -11.73 3.11 14.77
N VAL A 8 -10.65 3.57 14.13
CA VAL A 8 -10.74 4.39 12.92
C VAL A 8 -11.13 3.52 11.74
N ASP A 9 -12.14 3.96 11.00
CA ASP A 9 -12.59 3.32 9.78
C ASP A 9 -11.50 3.39 8.71
N VAL A 10 -11.30 2.25 8.03
CA VAL A 10 -10.38 2.11 6.91
C VAL A 10 -10.98 1.24 5.82
N THR A 11 -10.53 1.45 4.59
CA THR A 11 -10.85 0.57 3.47
C THR A 11 -9.60 -0.25 3.12
N LEU A 12 -9.74 -1.58 3.13
CA LEU A 12 -8.72 -2.47 2.61
C LEU A 12 -8.92 -2.66 1.11
N ASN A 13 -7.81 -2.74 0.38
CA ASN A 13 -7.79 -2.95 -1.06
C ASN A 13 -7.16 -4.30 -1.39
N SER A 14 -7.61 -4.95 -2.45
CA SER A 14 -6.96 -6.15 -2.96
C SER A 14 -5.58 -5.85 -3.53
N ALA A 15 -4.65 -6.79 -3.38
CA ALA A 15 -3.26 -6.68 -3.82
C ALA A 15 -3.04 -7.02 -5.30
N ASN A 16 -4.10 -7.09 -6.11
CA ASN A 16 -3.98 -7.18 -7.56
C ASN A 16 -3.72 -5.79 -8.19
N THR A 17 -3.27 -5.79 -9.45
CA THR A 17 -2.79 -4.59 -10.18
C THR A 17 -3.73 -3.38 -10.08
N TYR A 18 -5.04 -3.63 -10.05
CA TYR A 18 -6.06 -2.58 -10.09
C TYR A 18 -6.85 -2.44 -8.79
N SER A 19 -6.54 -3.25 -7.77
CA SER A 19 -7.18 -3.16 -6.45
C SER A 19 -8.72 -3.11 -6.48
N TYR A 20 -9.35 -3.94 -7.30
CA TYR A 20 -10.80 -3.88 -7.55
C TYR A 20 -11.66 -4.12 -6.30
N THR A 21 -11.18 -4.94 -5.36
CA THR A 21 -11.96 -5.28 -4.16
C THR A 21 -11.65 -4.29 -3.05
N ARG A 22 -12.70 -3.61 -2.58
CA ARG A 22 -12.66 -2.66 -1.46
C ARG A 22 -13.47 -3.21 -0.29
N VAL A 23 -12.83 -3.39 0.86
CA VAL A 23 -13.47 -3.98 2.04
C VAL A 23 -13.39 -2.99 3.21
N PRO A 24 -14.51 -2.37 3.61
CA PRO A 24 -14.53 -1.50 4.78
C PRO A 24 -14.32 -2.31 6.07
N THR A 25 -13.56 -1.75 7.00
CA THR A 25 -13.28 -2.33 8.32
C THR A 25 -12.78 -1.24 9.28
N THR A 26 -12.30 -1.61 10.46
CA THR A 26 -11.54 -0.71 11.34
C THR A 26 -10.07 -1.05 11.31
N PHE A 27 -9.21 -0.06 11.60
CA PHE A 27 -7.77 -0.25 11.67
C PHE A 27 -7.38 -1.39 12.62
N GLY A 28 -7.98 -1.45 13.81
CA GLY A 28 -7.75 -2.51 14.79
C GLY A 28 -8.09 -3.90 14.26
N LYS A 29 -9.29 -4.06 13.66
CA LYS A 29 -9.71 -5.33 13.05
C LYS A 29 -8.77 -5.75 11.93
N TYR A 30 -8.32 -4.81 11.10
CA TYR A 30 -7.33 -5.12 10.07
C TYR A 30 -6.04 -5.69 10.66
N ILE A 31 -5.44 -4.99 11.62
CA ILE A 31 -4.16 -5.38 12.21
C ILE A 31 -4.26 -6.72 12.93
N GLU A 32 -5.35 -6.97 13.66
CA GLU A 32 -5.49 -8.16 14.51
C GLU A 32 -5.94 -9.41 13.73
N GLU A 33 -6.83 -9.24 12.76
CA GLU A 33 -7.47 -10.39 12.09
C GLU A 33 -6.86 -10.69 10.72
N LYS A 34 -6.39 -9.66 10.01
CA LYS A 34 -6.07 -9.74 8.57
C LYS A 34 -4.61 -9.46 8.22
N MET A 35 -3.88 -8.71 9.03
CA MET A 35 -2.46 -8.41 8.80
C MET A 35 -1.57 -9.61 9.16
N LYS A 36 -1.62 -10.64 8.31
CA LYS A 36 -0.87 -11.89 8.46
C LYS A 36 0.11 -12.07 7.29
N PRO A 37 1.19 -12.86 7.47
CA PRO A 37 2.05 -13.25 6.36
C PRO A 37 1.23 -13.91 5.24
N GLN A 38 1.51 -13.56 3.98
CA GLN A 38 0.99 -14.30 2.84
C GLN A 38 1.63 -15.68 2.75
N ASN A 39 0.90 -16.63 2.15
CA ASN A 39 1.44 -17.91 1.72
C ASN A 39 1.50 -17.95 0.18
N LEU A 40 2.26 -18.91 -0.37
CA LEU A 40 2.48 -19.04 -1.83
C LEU A 40 1.22 -19.43 -2.61
N GLU A 41 0.18 -19.93 -1.95
CA GLU A 41 -1.05 -20.40 -2.60
C GLU A 41 -2.11 -19.29 -2.71
N MET A 42 -1.97 -18.20 -1.95
CA MET A 42 -2.90 -17.07 -1.96
C MET A 42 -2.77 -16.23 -3.22
N LEU A 43 -3.91 -15.89 -3.84
CA LEU A 43 -3.93 -14.97 -4.97
C LEU A 43 -3.83 -13.50 -4.54
N GLY A 44 -3.35 -12.64 -5.43
CA GLY A 44 -3.23 -11.21 -5.17
C GLY A 44 -4.59 -10.54 -4.96
N ASN A 45 -5.62 -10.98 -5.68
CA ASN A 45 -6.99 -10.49 -5.53
C ASN A 45 -7.66 -10.93 -4.20
N GLU A 46 -7.16 -11.97 -3.54
CA GLU A 46 -7.62 -12.47 -2.24
C GLU A 46 -6.87 -11.84 -1.06
N THR A 47 -5.72 -11.23 -1.33
CA THR A 47 -4.96 -10.54 -0.29
C THR A 47 -5.43 -9.11 -0.12
N LEU A 48 -5.89 -8.79 1.08
CA LEU A 48 -6.31 -7.45 1.48
C LEU A 48 -5.24 -6.74 2.31
N TYR A 49 -4.96 -5.49 1.99
CA TYR A 49 -4.02 -4.65 2.73
C TYR A 49 -4.48 -3.20 2.78
N LEU A 50 -3.93 -2.44 3.72
CA LEU A 50 -4.25 -1.03 3.89
C LEU A 50 -3.34 -0.20 2.99
N PHE A 51 -3.89 0.33 1.90
CA PHE A 51 -3.22 1.26 0.99
C PHE A 51 -4.24 1.93 0.06
N GLY A 52 -3.88 3.07 -0.54
CA GLY A 52 -4.63 3.70 -1.64
C GLY A 52 -5.84 4.55 -1.21
N ASP A 53 -6.56 4.15 -0.16
CA ASP A 53 -7.76 4.85 0.33
C ASP A 53 -7.55 5.45 1.73
N ILE A 54 -6.63 6.41 1.82
CA ILE A 54 -6.27 7.08 3.07
C ILE A 54 -6.97 8.44 3.15
N ASP A 55 -7.89 8.58 4.11
CA ASP A 55 -8.57 9.86 4.38
C ASP A 55 -7.58 10.89 4.96
N GLN A 56 -7.30 11.94 4.19
CA GLN A 56 -6.31 12.96 4.54
C GLN A 56 -6.68 13.77 5.79
N LYS A 57 -7.96 13.87 6.15
CA LYS A 57 -8.41 14.63 7.33
C LYS A 57 -8.25 13.79 8.59
N ILE A 58 -8.69 12.53 8.54
CA ILE A 58 -8.57 11.59 9.64
C ILE A 58 -7.09 11.37 9.98
N TRP A 59 -6.27 11.09 8.96
CA TRP A 59 -4.88 10.70 9.15
C TRP A 59 -3.90 11.88 9.23
N LYS A 60 -4.38 13.13 9.12
CA LYS A 60 -3.54 14.35 9.19
C LYS A 60 -2.53 14.34 10.36
N PRO A 61 -2.92 14.03 11.62
CA PRO A 61 -1.98 14.03 12.74
C PRO A 61 -0.84 13.01 12.62
N LEU A 62 -1.02 11.95 11.83
CA LEU A 62 0.02 10.98 11.51
C LEU A 62 0.89 11.49 10.35
N LEU A 63 0.26 11.97 9.28
CA LEU A 63 0.95 12.44 8.07
C LEU A 63 1.85 13.64 8.36
N GLU A 64 1.45 14.56 9.25
CA GLU A 64 2.27 15.73 9.64
C GLU A 64 3.53 15.36 10.44
N LYS A 65 3.63 14.13 10.96
CA LYS A 65 4.85 13.65 11.63
C LYS A 65 5.92 13.19 10.65
N TYR A 66 5.55 12.92 9.39
CA TYR A 66 6.49 12.49 8.38
C TYR A 66 7.31 13.68 7.87
N ARG A 67 8.63 13.54 7.92
CA ARG A 67 9.57 14.53 7.36
C ARG A 67 9.72 14.24 5.88
N GLN A 68 9.15 15.10 5.05
CA GLN A 68 9.19 14.95 3.60
C GLN A 68 10.62 15.17 3.05
N PRO A 69 10.98 14.52 1.94
CA PRO A 69 12.21 14.81 1.23
C PRO A 69 12.26 16.26 0.76
N GLU A 70 13.47 16.85 0.72
CA GLU A 70 13.66 18.26 0.33
C GLU A 70 13.53 18.49 -1.19
N TRP A 71 13.41 17.43 -1.98
CA TRP A 71 13.28 17.52 -3.43
C TRP A 71 11.84 17.78 -3.86
N GLU A 72 11.67 18.79 -4.69
CA GLU A 72 10.38 19.18 -5.26
C GLU A 72 10.37 19.00 -6.78
N LEU A 73 9.21 18.68 -7.32
CA LEU A 73 8.96 18.64 -8.76
C LEU A 73 8.15 19.88 -9.15
N PRO A 74 8.65 20.74 -10.07
CA PRO A 74 7.93 21.94 -10.48
C PRO A 74 6.49 21.65 -10.94
N GLY A 75 5.54 22.46 -10.48
CA GLY A 75 4.12 22.32 -10.81
C GLY A 75 3.40 21.17 -10.08
N HIS A 76 4.03 20.53 -9.09
CA HIS A 76 3.44 19.45 -8.32
C HIS A 76 3.43 19.78 -6.83
N SER A 77 2.51 19.17 -6.10
CA SER A 77 2.44 19.20 -4.64
C SER A 77 2.44 17.76 -4.10
N ALA A 78 3.04 17.54 -2.94
CA ALA A 78 3.05 16.24 -2.31
C ALA A 78 1.63 15.77 -1.94
N ALA A 79 1.28 14.55 -2.33
CA ALA A 79 0.09 13.86 -1.89
C ALA A 79 0.50 12.74 -0.93
N LEU A 80 0.50 13.04 0.36
CA LEU A 80 0.98 12.10 1.37
C LEU A 80 0.02 10.92 1.52
N SER A 81 0.57 9.72 1.55
CA SER A 81 -0.17 8.49 1.80
C SER A 81 0.76 7.49 2.48
N PHE A 82 0.18 6.52 3.16
CA PHE A 82 0.93 5.43 3.76
C PHE A 82 0.20 4.11 3.51
N GLY A 83 0.94 3.01 3.66
CA GLY A 83 0.36 1.68 3.60
C GLY A 83 0.92 0.80 4.71
N ILE A 84 0.13 -0.20 5.09
CA ILE A 84 0.52 -1.23 6.05
C ILE A 84 0.08 -2.56 5.47
N ALA A 85 0.96 -3.55 5.55
CA ALA A 85 0.71 -4.88 5.03
C ALA A 85 1.43 -5.96 5.85
N GLY A 86 0.91 -7.18 5.79
CA GLY A 86 1.60 -8.36 6.31
C GLY A 86 2.78 -8.77 5.42
N ALA A 87 3.71 -9.55 5.97
CA ALA A 87 4.87 -10.05 5.25
C ALA A 87 4.47 -10.79 3.96
N GLY A 88 5.25 -10.62 2.89
CA GLY A 88 4.96 -11.23 1.60
C GLY A 88 3.85 -10.54 0.80
N THR A 89 3.28 -9.43 1.31
CA THR A 89 2.35 -8.63 0.50
C THR A 89 3.08 -7.79 -0.54
N GLY A 90 2.68 -7.97 -1.79
CA GLY A 90 3.14 -7.19 -2.93
C GLY A 90 1.99 -6.93 -3.90
N VAL A 91 2.15 -5.90 -4.72
CA VAL A 91 1.26 -5.63 -5.86
C VAL A 91 2.04 -5.91 -7.14
N PRO A 92 1.40 -6.50 -8.17
CA PRO A 92 2.05 -6.68 -9.46
C PRO A 92 2.42 -5.36 -10.13
N PHE A 93 3.14 -5.44 -11.24
CA PHE A 93 3.55 -4.27 -12.00
C PHE A 93 2.34 -3.37 -12.34
N HIS A 94 2.53 -2.08 -12.12
CA HIS A 94 1.59 -1.03 -12.48
C HIS A 94 2.37 0.27 -12.67
N PHE A 95 1.69 1.28 -13.20
CA PHE A 95 2.30 2.59 -13.42
C PHE A 95 2.10 3.49 -12.20
N HIS A 96 3.15 4.22 -11.84
CA HIS A 96 3.09 5.31 -10.87
C HIS A 96 3.47 6.63 -11.55
N GLY A 97 2.82 7.71 -11.11
CA GLY A 97 3.35 9.06 -11.33
C GLY A 97 4.66 9.29 -10.56
N PRO A 98 5.25 10.49 -10.66
CA PRO A 98 6.44 10.84 -9.88
C PRO A 98 6.13 10.76 -8.38
N GLY A 99 7.02 10.15 -7.60
CA GLY A 99 6.82 10.03 -6.15
C GLY A 99 8.04 9.47 -5.42
N PHE A 100 8.07 9.72 -4.11
CA PHE A 100 8.99 9.09 -3.19
C PHE A 100 8.31 7.90 -2.52
N ALA A 101 8.98 6.75 -2.48
CA ALA A 101 8.51 5.57 -1.77
C ALA A 101 9.52 5.21 -0.69
N GLU A 102 9.09 5.26 0.57
CA GLU A 102 9.93 4.97 1.73
C GLU A 102 9.41 3.77 2.52
N VAL A 103 10.34 2.97 3.03
CA VAL A 103 10.05 1.86 3.94
C VAL A 103 10.37 2.31 5.35
N ILE A 104 9.34 2.60 6.14
CA ILE A 104 9.48 3.02 7.55
C ILE A 104 9.75 1.82 8.47
N HIS A 105 9.19 0.65 8.15
CA HIS A 105 9.38 -0.59 8.92
C HIS A 105 9.40 -1.82 8.00
N GLY A 106 10.29 -2.77 8.30
CA GLY A 106 10.45 -4.00 7.52
C GLY A 106 11.33 -3.81 6.28
N SER A 107 10.99 -4.50 5.20
CA SER A 107 11.73 -4.42 3.92
C SER A 107 10.77 -4.62 2.76
N LYS A 108 11.05 -3.98 1.63
CA LYS A 108 10.26 -4.12 0.41
C LYS A 108 11.20 -4.32 -0.78
N LEU A 109 10.94 -5.37 -1.56
CA LEU A 109 11.62 -5.63 -2.82
C LEU A 109 10.91 -4.85 -3.93
N TRP A 110 11.67 -4.06 -4.68
CA TRP A 110 11.14 -3.22 -5.75
C TRP A 110 11.68 -3.69 -7.09
N PHE A 111 10.77 -3.95 -8.02
CA PHE A 111 11.10 -4.20 -9.42
C PHE A 111 10.71 -2.97 -10.23
N LEU A 112 11.68 -2.39 -10.94
CA LEU A 112 11.49 -1.19 -11.75
C LEU A 112 11.81 -1.51 -13.20
N TYR A 113 10.91 -1.11 -14.10
CA TYR A 113 11.08 -1.26 -15.54
C TYR A 113 10.86 0.08 -16.23
N PRO A 114 11.63 0.39 -17.30
CA PRO A 114 11.30 1.50 -18.18
C PRO A 114 9.88 1.37 -18.73
N TYR A 115 9.20 2.50 -18.88
CA TYR A 115 7.81 2.54 -19.36
C TYR A 115 7.65 1.88 -20.74
N GLU A 116 8.68 2.01 -21.58
CA GLU A 116 8.77 1.50 -22.95
C GLU A 116 9.07 0.00 -23.00
N GLN A 117 9.50 -0.61 -21.89
CA GLN A 117 9.94 -2.00 -21.80
C GLN A 117 9.15 -2.77 -20.75
N ARG A 118 7.81 -2.65 -20.80
CA ARG A 118 6.94 -3.28 -19.80
C ARG A 118 7.09 -4.81 -19.84
N PRO A 119 7.27 -5.47 -18.69
CA PRO A 119 7.28 -6.92 -18.64
C PRO A 119 5.90 -7.48 -19.00
N LYS A 120 5.81 -8.80 -19.21
CA LYS A 120 4.53 -9.52 -19.20
C LYS A 120 4.29 -10.03 -17.79
N TRP A 121 3.10 -9.82 -17.23
CA TRP A 121 2.71 -10.35 -15.93
C TRP A 121 1.20 -10.68 -15.91
N ASN A 122 0.78 -11.49 -14.94
CA ASN A 122 -0.64 -11.70 -14.65
C ASN A 122 -1.09 -10.67 -13.58
N PRO A 123 -2.12 -9.87 -13.83
CA PRO A 123 -2.51 -8.79 -12.93
C PRO A 123 -3.09 -9.24 -11.58
N ASP A 124 -3.53 -10.51 -11.47
CA ASP A 124 -4.18 -11.07 -10.28
C ASP A 124 -3.28 -12.05 -9.50
N LYS A 125 -2.14 -12.44 -10.06
CA LYS A 125 -1.17 -13.30 -9.35
C LYS A 125 -0.34 -12.50 -8.36
N THR A 126 0.04 -13.16 -7.27
CA THR A 126 1.03 -12.67 -6.31
C THR A 126 2.42 -12.54 -6.97
N THR A 127 3.25 -11.64 -6.43
CA THR A 127 4.65 -11.44 -6.85
C THR A 127 5.65 -12.18 -5.94
N LEU A 128 5.21 -13.21 -5.22
CA LEU A 128 6.05 -14.05 -4.37
C LEU A 128 6.87 -15.11 -5.14
N GLU A 129 6.55 -15.32 -6.42
CA GLU A 129 7.27 -16.21 -7.35
C GLU A 129 8.52 -15.54 -7.96
#